data_AF-A0A7G6T5M1-F1
#
_entry.id   AF-A0A7G6T5M1-F1
#
_cell.length_a   1.000
_cell.length_b   1.000
_cell.length_c   1.000
_cell.angle_alpha   90.00
_cell.angle_beta   90.00
_cell.angle_gamma   90.00
#
_symmetry.space_group_name_H-M   'P 1'
#
loop_
_entity.id
_entity.type
_entity.pdbx_description
1 polymer ?
#
loop_
_entity_poly.entity_id
_entity_poly.type
_entity_poly.pdbx_seq_one_letter_code
_entity_poly.pdbx_strand_id
1 'polypeptide(L)'
;MKFDQGRALIIGVANYEAVGGLPAAVLNDALDTAETLKSSAYCGYPEANVTVLTDDASTLENIRKALADLAATATADDTVAIFFSGHGARIGSGAEATSALVPYDCKLTDVAGTSLGEAELSAAIAAIKAPRVILVVDACHAAGTATLKSGLGEDGEDGIDEGFDEKSLQQLARGTGRVVLASSRATETSLVLRRERNSVFTTAMLSGLKGAATAASDGTIRVFDLFNHVSETVRQSVPGRQHPVFKASDLEENFPVALALGGTKSISPGVNQRHRDLEQIMPDLFPLGPTDQDIWLRAGGDVSRLRLSGNGRAQWFAALRLISLGGGGSISRESLIDAALDEFPAHRELKALR
;
A
#
# COMPACT_ATOMS: atom_id res chain seq x y z
N MET A 1 18.80 12.33 10.63
CA MET A 1 18.68 11.07 11.40
C MET A 1 18.66 9.92 10.40
N LYS A 2 18.95 8.68 10.81
CA LYS A 2 18.86 7.51 9.92
C LYS A 2 17.73 6.60 10.38
N PHE A 3 17.06 5.97 9.42
CA PHE A 3 16.15 4.87 9.66
C PHE A 3 16.96 3.58 9.51
N ASP A 4 17.87 3.32 10.44
CA ASP A 4 18.89 2.26 10.33
C ASP A 4 18.30 0.86 10.15
N GLN A 5 17.06 0.68 10.58
CA GLN A 5 16.25 -0.53 10.47
C GLN A 5 15.49 -0.66 9.13
N GLY A 6 15.64 0.31 8.23
CA GLY A 6 14.99 0.31 6.92
C GLY A 6 15.75 -0.56 5.93
N ARG A 7 15.06 -1.51 5.30
CA ARG A 7 15.53 -2.27 4.14
C ARG A 7 14.55 -2.16 3.00
N ALA A 8 15.03 -2.05 1.77
CA ALA A 8 14.14 -1.94 0.63
C ALA A 8 14.61 -2.72 -0.61
N LEU A 9 13.64 -3.26 -1.33
CA LEU A 9 13.80 -3.78 -2.69
C LEU A 9 12.86 -3.00 -3.60
N ILE A 10 13.43 -2.28 -4.55
CA ILE A 10 12.70 -1.40 -5.47
C ILE A 10 12.85 -1.95 -6.88
N ILE A 11 11.73 -2.28 -7.51
CA ILE A 11 11.68 -2.91 -8.83
C ILE A 11 10.89 -2.01 -9.78
N GLY A 12 11.46 -1.69 -10.94
CA GLY A 12 10.81 -0.87 -11.96
C GLY A 12 11.07 -1.41 -13.35
N VAL A 13 10.03 -1.76 -14.10
CA VAL A 13 10.19 -2.37 -15.44
C VAL A 13 9.32 -1.64 -16.43
N ALA A 14 9.94 -0.89 -17.34
CA ALA A 14 9.23 -0.20 -18.42
C ALA A 14 9.64 -0.69 -19.80
N ASN A 15 10.91 -1.05 -19.98
CA ASN A 15 11.45 -1.49 -21.26
C ASN A 15 11.66 -3.00 -21.23
N TYR A 16 10.59 -3.76 -21.41
CA TYR A 16 10.64 -5.22 -21.43
C TYR A 16 11.38 -5.77 -22.66
N GLU A 17 12.02 -6.93 -22.52
CA GLU A 17 12.71 -7.59 -23.64
C GLU A 17 11.73 -8.09 -24.71
N ALA A 18 10.65 -8.76 -24.28
CA ALA A 18 9.67 -9.38 -25.17
C ALA A 18 8.22 -8.93 -24.94
N VAL A 19 7.92 -8.26 -23.82
CA VAL A 19 6.59 -7.73 -23.51
C VAL A 19 6.47 -6.28 -24.01
N GLY A 20 5.25 -5.79 -24.23
CA GLY A 20 5.03 -4.40 -24.62
C GLY A 20 5.54 -3.41 -23.57
N GLY A 21 6.26 -2.37 -24.00
CA GLY A 21 6.82 -1.37 -23.09
C GLY A 21 5.76 -0.49 -22.42
N LEU A 22 6.15 0.10 -21.27
CA LEU A 22 5.35 1.05 -20.50
C LEU A 22 5.94 2.48 -20.59
N PRO A 23 5.17 3.53 -20.23
CA PRO A 23 5.70 4.89 -20.17
C PRO A 23 6.90 5.00 -19.24
N ALA A 24 7.83 5.92 -19.55
CA ALA A 24 9.02 6.21 -18.72
C ALA A 24 8.69 6.57 -17.26
N ALA A 25 7.45 6.97 -16.97
CA ALA A 25 6.97 7.20 -15.61
C ALA A 25 7.15 5.98 -14.70
N VAL A 26 7.01 4.76 -15.22
CA VAL A 26 7.19 3.52 -14.46
C VAL A 26 8.62 3.37 -13.92
N LEU A 27 9.63 3.76 -14.71
CA LEU A 27 11.01 3.79 -14.22
C LEU A 27 11.22 4.94 -13.24
N ASN A 28 10.65 6.11 -13.51
CA ASN A 28 10.74 7.24 -12.58
C ASN A 28 10.11 6.88 -11.22
N ASP A 29 9.04 6.08 -11.20
CA ASP A 29 8.39 5.64 -9.97
C ASP A 29 9.34 4.84 -9.08
N ALA A 30 10.05 3.87 -9.66
CA ALA A 30 11.06 3.10 -8.95
C ALA A 30 12.24 3.98 -8.50
N LEU A 31 12.82 4.76 -9.42
CA LEU A 31 13.99 5.58 -9.14
C LEU A 31 13.71 6.65 -8.08
N ASP A 32 12.62 7.40 -8.22
CA ASP A 32 12.27 8.47 -7.29
C ASP A 32 11.84 7.91 -5.92
N THR A 33 11.27 6.70 -5.86
CA THR A 33 11.01 5.98 -4.61
C THR A 33 12.31 5.60 -3.91
N ALA A 34 13.27 5.01 -4.63
CA ALA A 34 14.57 4.66 -4.07
C ALA A 34 15.32 5.90 -3.55
N GLU A 35 15.35 6.98 -4.32
CA GLU A 35 15.98 8.24 -3.92
C GLU A 35 15.30 8.87 -2.69
N THR A 36 13.96 8.83 -2.64
CA THR A 36 13.21 9.36 -1.49
C THR A 36 13.46 8.53 -0.23
N LEU A 37 13.50 7.20 -0.34
CA LEU A 37 13.81 6.31 0.78
C LEU A 37 15.22 6.55 1.32
N LYS A 38 16.23 6.65 0.45
CA LYS A 38 17.63 6.89 0.83
C LYS A 38 17.87 8.29 1.40
N SER A 39 17.09 9.29 0.98
CA SER A 39 17.31 10.68 1.36
C SER A 39 17.25 10.87 2.88
N SER A 40 18.37 11.33 3.45
CA SER A 40 18.45 11.70 4.87
C SER A 40 17.62 12.93 5.25
N ALA A 41 17.16 13.70 4.26
CA ALA A 41 16.21 14.79 4.45
C ALA A 41 14.75 14.31 4.51
N TYR A 42 14.48 13.07 4.07
CA TYR A 42 13.14 12.48 4.05
C TYR A 42 13.13 11.19 4.89
N CYS A 43 13.29 10.02 4.27
CA CYS A 43 13.06 8.73 4.94
C CYS A 43 14.28 8.16 5.64
N GLY A 44 15.50 8.48 5.20
CA GLY A 44 16.76 8.16 5.87
C GLY A 44 17.17 6.68 5.87
N TYR A 45 16.71 5.87 4.91
CA TYR A 45 17.19 4.48 4.75
C TYR A 45 18.70 4.47 4.45
N PRO A 46 19.47 3.56 5.05
CA PRO A 46 20.87 3.34 4.65
C PRO A 46 20.94 2.91 3.18
N GLU A 47 21.81 3.55 2.40
CA GLU A 47 21.98 3.24 0.97
C GLU A 47 22.32 1.76 0.74
N ALA A 48 23.16 1.17 1.58
CA ALA A 48 23.52 -0.25 1.52
C ALA A 48 22.34 -1.21 1.78
N ASN A 49 21.22 -0.71 2.32
CA ASN A 49 20.02 -1.50 2.59
C ASN A 49 18.94 -1.34 1.50
N VAL A 50 19.19 -0.53 0.46
CA VAL A 50 18.24 -0.28 -0.64
C VAL A 50 18.75 -0.89 -1.93
N THR A 51 18.16 -2.00 -2.35
CA THR A 51 18.43 -2.64 -3.64
C THR A 51 17.46 -2.11 -4.69
N VAL A 52 17.99 -1.70 -5.85
CA VAL A 52 17.18 -1.21 -6.98
C VAL A 52 17.43 -2.10 -8.20
N LEU A 53 16.37 -2.64 -8.78
CA LEU A 53 16.40 -3.44 -10.00
C LEU A 53 15.50 -2.77 -11.05
N THR A 54 16.09 -2.26 -12.13
CA THR A 54 15.36 -1.63 -13.23
C THR A 54 15.64 -2.30 -14.56
N ASP A 55 14.61 -2.42 -15.41
CA ASP A 55 14.70 -2.99 -16.76
C ASP A 55 15.61 -4.24 -16.82
N ASP A 56 16.73 -4.21 -17.55
CA ASP A 56 17.63 -5.34 -17.75
C ASP A 56 18.20 -5.95 -16.45
N ALA A 57 18.26 -5.18 -15.37
CA ALA A 57 18.62 -5.69 -14.05
C ALA A 57 17.46 -6.40 -13.32
N SER A 58 16.21 -6.16 -13.72
CA SER A 58 14.98 -6.72 -13.13
C SER A 58 14.58 -8.07 -13.74
N THR A 59 15.55 -8.94 -14.00
CA THR A 59 15.30 -10.32 -14.41
C THR A 59 14.62 -11.12 -13.30
N LEU A 60 13.90 -12.18 -13.67
CA LEU A 60 13.26 -13.06 -12.70
C LEU A 60 14.27 -13.62 -11.68
N GLU A 61 15.46 -14.00 -12.16
CA GLU A 61 16.55 -14.48 -11.31
C GLU A 61 17.03 -13.42 -10.30
N ASN A 62 17.25 -12.19 -10.76
CA ASN A 62 17.72 -11.10 -9.89
C ASN A 62 16.68 -10.71 -8.84
N ILE A 63 15.39 -10.70 -9.21
CA ILE A 63 14.30 -10.45 -8.27
C ILE A 63 14.25 -11.54 -7.20
N ARG A 64 14.31 -12.82 -7.60
CA ARG A 64 14.37 -13.96 -6.67
C ARG A 64 15.55 -13.86 -5.72
N LYS A 65 16.74 -13.54 -6.25
CA LYS A 65 17.95 -13.36 -5.47
C LYS A 65 17.78 -12.23 -4.45
N ALA A 66 17.26 -11.08 -4.85
CA ALA A 66 17.08 -9.95 -3.96
C ALA A 66 16.07 -10.23 -2.82
N LEU A 67 14.98 -10.96 -3.13
CA LEU A 67 14.04 -11.44 -2.11
C LEU A 67 14.68 -12.43 -1.14
N ALA A 68 15.50 -13.36 -1.64
CA ALA A 68 16.25 -14.30 -0.81
C ALA A 68 17.28 -13.59 0.08
N ASP A 69 17.97 -12.57 -0.45
CA ASP A 69 18.92 -11.74 0.30
C ASP A 69 18.21 -10.98 1.43
N LEU A 70 17.01 -10.43 1.17
CA LEU A 70 16.18 -9.84 2.23
C LEU A 70 15.80 -10.86 3.30
N ALA A 71 15.39 -12.07 2.92
CA ALA A 71 15.05 -13.12 3.87
C ALA A 71 16.25 -13.58 4.72
N ALA A 72 17.46 -13.58 4.14
CA ALA A 72 18.69 -13.94 4.83
C ALA A 72 19.18 -12.84 5.79
N THR A 73 19.02 -11.57 5.43
CA THR A 73 19.66 -10.44 6.12
C THR A 73 18.75 -9.64 7.03
N ALA A 74 17.43 -9.65 6.80
CA ALA A 74 16.47 -8.92 7.63
C ALA A 74 16.32 -9.55 9.02
N THR A 75 16.26 -8.70 10.02
CA THR A 75 16.22 -9.04 11.45
C THR A 75 14.88 -8.64 12.07
N ALA A 76 14.65 -9.02 13.33
CA ALA A 76 13.42 -8.72 14.05
C ALA A 76 13.17 -7.21 14.24
N ASP A 77 14.23 -6.40 14.19
CA ASP A 77 14.15 -4.96 14.37
C ASP A 77 14.00 -4.19 13.06
N ASP A 78 13.92 -4.87 11.91
CA ASP A 78 13.86 -4.24 10.59
C ASP A 78 12.43 -3.94 10.12
N THR A 79 12.27 -2.94 9.25
CA THR A 79 11.09 -2.74 8.40
C THR A 79 11.53 -2.92 6.95
N VAL A 80 10.90 -3.86 6.24
CA VAL A 80 11.19 -4.14 4.84
C VAL A 80 10.14 -3.51 3.94
N ALA A 81 10.57 -2.68 2.99
CA ALA A 81 9.73 -2.09 1.96
C ALA A 81 10.04 -2.73 0.60
N ILE A 82 9.06 -3.38 -0.02
CA ILE A 82 9.18 -3.90 -1.38
C ILE A 82 8.30 -3.03 -2.26
N PHE A 83 8.87 -2.41 -3.30
CA PHE A 83 8.13 -1.59 -4.26
C PHE A 83 8.26 -2.21 -5.65
N PHE A 84 7.15 -2.32 -6.36
CA PHE A 84 7.11 -2.74 -7.75
C PHE A 84 6.31 -1.74 -8.59
N SER A 85 6.87 -1.28 -9.70
CA SER A 85 6.15 -0.58 -10.77
C SER A 85 6.41 -1.26 -12.11
N GLY A 86 5.34 -1.65 -12.82
CA GLY A 86 5.44 -2.44 -14.06
C GLY A 86 4.14 -3.15 -14.44
N HIS A 87 4.23 -4.13 -15.32
CA HIS A 87 3.12 -5.02 -15.70
C HIS A 87 2.83 -6.06 -14.62
N GLY A 88 1.54 -6.33 -14.42
CA GLY A 88 1.06 -7.53 -13.74
C GLY A 88 0.37 -8.46 -14.76
N ALA A 89 0.50 -9.76 -14.57
CA ALA A 89 -0.16 -10.77 -15.41
C ALA A 89 -1.08 -11.66 -14.57
N ARG A 90 -2.16 -12.17 -15.16
CA ARG A 90 -2.96 -13.24 -14.58
C ARG A 90 -2.61 -14.57 -15.24
N ILE A 91 -2.14 -15.51 -14.42
CA ILE A 91 -1.70 -16.84 -14.84
C ILE A 91 -2.81 -17.84 -14.54
N GLY A 92 -3.22 -18.61 -15.56
CA GLY A 92 -4.31 -19.58 -15.46
C GLY A 92 -5.65 -19.02 -15.95
N SER A 93 -6.73 -19.77 -15.73
CA SER A 93 -8.08 -19.41 -16.21
C SER A 93 -9.14 -19.52 -15.11
N GLY A 94 -10.23 -18.76 -15.26
CA GLY A 94 -11.36 -18.77 -14.34
C GLY A 94 -11.01 -18.36 -12.91
N ALA A 95 -11.66 -18.99 -11.93
CA ALA A 95 -11.53 -18.66 -10.50
C ALA A 95 -10.18 -19.08 -9.87
N GLU A 96 -9.40 -19.91 -10.57
CA GLU A 96 -8.09 -20.39 -10.14
C GLU A 96 -6.94 -19.55 -10.71
N ALA A 97 -7.22 -18.57 -11.58
CA ALA A 97 -6.21 -17.65 -12.06
C ALA A 97 -5.56 -16.88 -10.90
N THR A 98 -4.24 -16.74 -10.95
CA THR A 98 -3.43 -16.08 -9.92
C THR A 98 -2.68 -14.91 -10.54
N SER A 99 -2.37 -13.90 -9.74
CA SER A 99 -1.63 -12.73 -10.23
C SER A 99 -0.13 -13.01 -10.24
N ALA A 100 0.63 -12.31 -11.08
CA ALA A 100 2.08 -12.42 -11.17
C ALA A 100 2.69 -11.05 -11.48
N LEU A 101 3.89 -10.79 -10.93
CA LEU A 101 4.73 -9.68 -11.38
C LEU A 101 5.44 -10.11 -12.67
N VAL A 102 5.52 -9.22 -13.65
CA VAL A 102 6.20 -9.48 -14.92
C VAL A 102 7.62 -8.89 -14.86
N PRO A 103 8.67 -9.72 -14.85
CA PRO A 103 10.07 -9.30 -14.94
C PRO A 103 10.45 -8.85 -16.35
N TYR A 104 11.63 -8.23 -16.49
CA TYR A 104 12.14 -7.76 -17.78
C TYR A 104 12.27 -8.86 -18.84
N ASP A 105 12.75 -10.03 -18.43
CA ASP A 105 13.03 -11.20 -19.27
C ASP A 105 11.83 -12.15 -19.42
N CYS A 106 10.62 -11.67 -19.08
CA CYS A 106 9.39 -12.43 -19.29
C CYS A 106 9.17 -12.72 -20.78
N LYS A 107 8.88 -13.98 -21.11
CA LYS A 107 8.65 -14.47 -22.46
C LYS A 107 7.16 -14.66 -22.69
N LEU A 108 6.63 -14.05 -23.74
CA LEU A 108 5.22 -14.23 -24.16
C LEU A 108 4.86 -15.70 -24.42
N THR A 109 5.83 -16.52 -24.82
CA THR A 109 5.64 -17.96 -25.05
C THR A 109 5.53 -18.80 -23.77
N ASP A 110 5.93 -18.25 -22.62
CA ASP A 110 5.92 -18.93 -21.32
C ASP A 110 5.77 -17.93 -20.18
N VAL A 111 4.66 -17.18 -20.17
CA VAL A 111 4.42 -16.16 -19.13
C VAL A 111 4.35 -16.80 -17.74
N ALA A 112 3.81 -18.02 -17.63
CA ALA A 112 3.72 -18.75 -16.35
C ALA A 112 5.08 -19.12 -15.77
N GLY A 113 6.02 -19.60 -16.60
CA GLY A 113 7.37 -19.99 -16.17
C GLY A 113 8.36 -18.83 -16.05
N THR A 114 8.07 -17.70 -16.70
CA THR A 114 8.97 -16.53 -16.75
C THR A 114 8.45 -15.28 -16.02
N SER A 115 7.34 -15.43 -15.27
CA SER A 115 6.84 -14.39 -14.34
C SER A 115 7.01 -14.82 -12.88
N LEU A 116 6.97 -13.86 -11.96
CA LEU A 116 6.99 -14.13 -10.52
C LEU A 116 5.55 -14.24 -10.00
N GLY A 117 5.04 -15.46 -9.92
CA GLY A 117 3.66 -15.73 -9.49
C GLY A 117 3.39 -15.38 -8.03
N GLU A 118 2.13 -15.09 -7.70
CA GLU A 118 1.67 -14.72 -6.36
C GLU A 118 2.07 -15.75 -5.30
N ALA A 119 1.93 -17.04 -5.57
CA ALA A 119 2.29 -18.08 -4.61
C ALA A 119 3.80 -18.06 -4.27
N GLU A 120 4.65 -17.84 -5.29
CA GLU A 120 6.09 -17.71 -5.12
C GLU A 120 6.44 -16.42 -4.37
N LEU A 121 5.85 -15.29 -4.77
CA LEU A 121 6.06 -14.00 -4.11
C LEU A 121 5.59 -14.03 -2.65
N SER A 122 4.44 -14.62 -2.36
CA SER A 122 3.89 -14.79 -1.01
C SER A 122 4.84 -15.63 -0.16
N ALA A 123 5.34 -16.75 -0.69
CA ALA A 123 6.32 -17.58 0.01
C ALA A 123 7.63 -16.83 0.29
N ALA A 124 8.12 -16.05 -0.68
CA ALA A 124 9.32 -15.22 -0.52
C ALA A 124 9.14 -14.14 0.56
N ILE A 125 8.00 -13.45 0.57
CA ILE A 125 7.65 -12.45 1.61
C ILE A 125 7.52 -13.12 2.99
N ALA A 126 6.90 -14.30 3.06
CA ALA A 126 6.77 -15.06 4.30
C ALA A 126 8.13 -15.51 4.87
N ALA A 127 9.11 -15.76 4.01
CA ALA A 127 10.47 -16.12 4.43
C ALA A 127 11.26 -14.96 5.06
N ILE A 128 10.83 -13.71 4.87
CA ILE A 128 11.45 -12.54 5.48
C ILE A 128 11.19 -12.54 6.98
N LYS A 129 12.25 -12.60 7.78
CA LYS A 129 12.17 -12.71 9.25
C LYS A 129 11.70 -11.43 9.94
N ALA A 130 11.85 -10.28 9.28
CA ALA A 130 11.39 -9.01 9.83
C ALA A 130 9.87 -9.06 10.07
N PRO A 131 9.37 -8.61 11.23
CA PRO A 131 7.94 -8.64 11.53
C PRO A 131 7.16 -7.59 10.73
N ARG A 132 7.84 -6.59 10.14
CA ARG A 132 7.22 -5.47 9.44
C ARG A 132 7.61 -5.51 7.96
N VAL A 133 6.68 -5.92 7.11
CA VAL A 133 6.88 -5.92 5.65
C VAL A 133 5.73 -5.17 4.99
N ILE A 134 6.08 -4.20 4.16
CA ILE A 134 5.15 -3.50 3.28
C ILE A 134 5.52 -3.80 1.82
N LEU A 135 4.56 -4.34 1.07
CA LEU A 135 4.62 -4.50 -0.37
C LEU A 135 3.78 -3.40 -1.01
N VAL A 136 4.37 -2.64 -1.93
CA VAL A 136 3.70 -1.62 -2.72
C VAL A 136 3.72 -2.06 -4.18
N VAL A 137 2.53 -2.22 -4.76
CA VAL A 137 2.34 -2.66 -6.14
C VAL A 137 1.70 -1.52 -6.93
N ASP A 138 2.51 -0.83 -7.73
CA ASP A 138 2.05 0.14 -8.71
C ASP A 138 2.04 -0.48 -10.11
N ALA A 139 1.14 -1.45 -10.29
CA ALA A 139 1.01 -2.16 -11.56
C ALA A 139 -0.13 -1.56 -12.39
N CYS A 140 0.14 -1.25 -13.66
CA CYS A 140 -0.90 -0.89 -14.61
C CYS A 140 -1.72 -2.13 -14.96
N HIS A 141 -3.04 -2.05 -14.84
CA HIS A 141 -3.93 -2.84 -15.71
C HIS A 141 -3.97 -2.11 -17.06
N ALA A 142 -3.28 -2.59 -18.10
CA ALA A 142 -3.52 -2.05 -19.43
C ALA A 142 -4.92 -2.53 -19.87
N ALA A 143 -5.94 -1.75 -19.56
CA ALA A 143 -7.21 -1.76 -20.28
C ALA A 143 -7.02 -1.32 -21.76
N GLY A 144 -5.83 -1.49 -22.33
CA GLY A 144 -5.46 -1.01 -23.65
C GLY A 144 -4.01 -1.27 -24.00
N THR A 145 -3.61 -2.54 -24.18
CA THR A 145 -2.61 -2.90 -25.20
C THR A 145 -2.86 -4.32 -25.67
N ALA A 146 -3.02 -4.48 -26.98
CA ALA A 146 -3.25 -5.73 -27.67
C ALA A 146 -2.07 -6.73 -27.58
N THR A 147 -1.07 -6.52 -26.71
CA THR A 147 0.27 -7.09 -26.86
C THR A 147 0.53 -8.33 -26.01
N LEU A 148 -0.08 -8.47 -24.82
CA LEU A 148 -0.20 -9.78 -24.15
C LEU A 148 -1.25 -10.67 -24.84
N LYS A 149 -2.16 -10.07 -25.61
CA LYS A 149 -3.14 -10.78 -26.44
C LYS A 149 -2.56 -11.25 -27.79
N SER A 150 -1.62 -10.52 -28.39
CA SER A 150 -1.10 -10.82 -29.73
C SER A 150 -0.09 -11.98 -29.81
N GLY A 151 0.31 -12.56 -28.68
CA GLY A 151 1.16 -13.76 -28.65
C GLY A 151 0.39 -15.08 -28.84
N LEU A 152 -0.94 -15.03 -28.76
CA LEU A 152 -1.87 -16.14 -28.95
C LEU A 152 -2.74 -15.75 -30.16
N GLY A 153 -2.84 -16.62 -31.17
CA GLY A 153 -3.40 -16.30 -32.50
C GLY A 153 -4.80 -15.67 -32.49
N GLU A 154 -5.16 -15.04 -33.60
CA GLU A 154 -6.37 -14.21 -33.81
C GLU A 154 -7.73 -14.91 -33.61
N ASP A 155 -7.77 -16.16 -33.14
CA ASP A 155 -8.98 -17.00 -33.02
C ASP A 155 -9.27 -17.51 -31.58
N GLY A 156 -8.60 -17.01 -30.53
CA GLY A 156 -8.77 -17.52 -29.15
C GLY A 156 -9.46 -16.55 -28.18
N GLU A 157 -10.51 -17.03 -27.49
CA GLU A 157 -11.12 -16.36 -26.30
C GLU A 157 -10.18 -16.29 -25.08
N ASP A 158 -8.94 -16.80 -25.17
CA ASP A 158 -7.95 -16.90 -24.10
C ASP A 158 -7.00 -15.68 -24.06
N GLY A 159 -7.54 -14.50 -23.74
CA GLY A 159 -6.70 -13.36 -23.38
C GLY A 159 -6.07 -13.56 -22.00
N ILE A 160 -4.79 -13.23 -21.84
CA ILE A 160 -4.19 -13.07 -20.51
C ILE A 160 -4.78 -11.79 -19.90
N ASP A 161 -5.58 -11.92 -18.86
CA ASP A 161 -6.02 -10.76 -18.09
C ASP A 161 -4.81 -10.14 -17.36
N GLU A 162 -4.80 -8.81 -17.24
CA GLU A 162 -3.67 -8.07 -16.64
C GLU A 162 -3.95 -7.64 -15.20
N GLY A 163 -2.87 -7.39 -14.45
CA GLY A 163 -2.87 -6.80 -13.11
C GLY A 163 -3.14 -7.78 -11.96
N PHE A 164 -3.42 -7.21 -10.78
CA PHE A 164 -3.58 -7.96 -9.53
C PHE A 164 -5.05 -8.01 -9.10
N ASP A 165 -5.57 -9.21 -8.85
CA ASP A 165 -6.91 -9.35 -8.30
C ASP A 165 -6.95 -9.21 -6.77
N GLU A 166 -8.16 -9.09 -6.25
CA GLU A 166 -8.40 -8.88 -4.82
C GLU A 166 -8.02 -10.10 -3.96
N LYS A 167 -8.15 -11.31 -4.51
CA LYS A 167 -7.77 -12.57 -3.85
C LYS A 167 -6.24 -12.57 -3.71
N SER A 168 -5.51 -12.29 -4.78
CA SER A 168 -4.06 -12.23 -4.83
C SER A 168 -3.49 -11.20 -3.86
N LEU A 169 -4.02 -9.98 -3.85
CA LEU A 169 -3.57 -8.96 -2.90
C LEU A 169 -3.79 -9.40 -1.44
N GLN A 170 -4.89 -10.08 -1.15
CA GLN A 170 -5.14 -10.64 0.20
C GLN A 170 -4.16 -11.77 0.55
N GLN A 171 -3.80 -12.61 -0.41
CA GLN A 171 -2.83 -13.71 -0.23
C GLN A 171 -1.43 -13.18 0.06
N LEU A 172 -1.01 -12.13 -0.65
CA LEU A 172 0.26 -11.44 -0.42
C LEU A 172 0.33 -10.77 0.96
N ALA A 173 -0.82 -10.36 1.51
CA ALA A 173 -0.92 -9.77 2.84
C ALA A 173 -1.14 -10.81 3.97
N ARG A 174 -0.96 -12.10 3.70
CA ARG A 174 -1.06 -13.15 4.74
C ARG A 174 0.15 -13.13 5.67
N GLY A 175 -0.10 -13.41 6.94
CA GLY A 175 0.90 -13.37 8.00
C GLY A 175 0.82 -12.09 8.84
N THR A 176 1.44 -12.15 10.02
CA THR A 176 1.46 -11.04 10.98
C THR A 176 2.41 -9.93 10.51
N GLY A 177 1.96 -8.68 10.57
CA GLY A 177 2.74 -7.50 10.18
C GLY A 177 3.08 -7.43 8.69
N ARG A 178 2.21 -7.98 7.84
CA ARG A 178 2.29 -7.94 6.37
C ARG A 178 1.24 -7.01 5.80
N VAL A 179 1.69 -6.00 5.07
CA VAL A 179 0.83 -5.00 4.43
C VAL A 179 1.07 -5.00 2.94
N VAL A 180 0.00 -4.92 2.16
CA VAL A 180 0.04 -4.65 0.72
C VAL A 180 -0.71 -3.36 0.42
N LEU A 181 -0.04 -2.44 -0.27
CA LEU A 181 -0.65 -1.28 -0.92
C LEU A 181 -0.65 -1.52 -2.43
N ALA A 182 -1.80 -1.40 -3.08
CA ALA A 182 -1.88 -1.46 -4.54
C ALA A 182 -2.44 -0.16 -5.09
N SER A 183 -1.97 0.24 -6.27
CA SER A 183 -2.29 1.55 -6.84
C SER A 183 -3.74 1.71 -7.30
N SER A 184 -4.39 0.62 -7.69
CA SER A 184 -5.78 0.61 -8.12
C SER A 184 -6.50 -0.67 -7.67
N ARG A 185 -7.83 -0.67 -7.79
CA ARG A 185 -8.62 -1.91 -7.70
C ARG A 185 -8.37 -2.77 -8.93
N ALA A 186 -8.64 -4.08 -8.81
CA ALA A 186 -8.54 -5.04 -9.92
C ALA A 186 -9.36 -4.67 -11.16
N THR A 187 -10.40 -3.83 -11.01
CA THR A 187 -11.27 -3.35 -12.08
C THR A 187 -10.86 -1.99 -12.64
N GLU A 188 -9.73 -1.43 -12.19
CA GLU A 188 -9.29 -0.07 -12.45
C GLU A 188 -7.82 -0.05 -12.90
N THR A 189 -7.45 0.96 -13.69
CA THR A 189 -6.09 1.13 -14.20
C THR A 189 -5.29 2.07 -13.32
N SER A 190 -4.01 1.75 -13.07
CA SER A 190 -3.05 2.74 -12.54
C SER A 190 -2.75 3.80 -13.60
N LEU A 191 -2.98 5.07 -13.26
CA LEU A 191 -2.93 6.16 -14.23
C LEU A 191 -1.59 6.89 -14.21
N VAL A 192 -1.13 7.25 -15.41
CA VAL A 192 -0.09 8.25 -15.63
C VAL A 192 -0.73 9.43 -16.34
N LEU A 193 -0.73 10.61 -15.71
CA LEU A 193 -1.27 11.82 -16.35
C LEU A 193 -0.27 12.36 -17.38
N ARG A 194 -0.78 13.04 -18.41
CA ARG A 194 0.06 13.57 -19.49
C ARG A 194 1.08 14.56 -18.93
N ARG A 195 2.35 14.35 -19.30
CA ARG A 195 3.51 15.17 -18.90
C ARG A 195 3.87 15.09 -17.42
N GLU A 196 3.25 14.20 -16.65
CA GLU A 196 3.72 13.92 -15.30
C GLU A 196 4.96 13.03 -15.32
N ARG A 197 5.80 13.22 -14.32
CA ARG A 197 7.03 12.45 -14.15
C ARG A 197 6.75 11.03 -13.66
N ASN A 198 5.79 10.88 -12.75
CA ASN A 198 5.46 9.66 -12.04
C ASN A 198 4.01 9.26 -12.28
N SER A 199 3.63 8.04 -11.93
CA SER A 199 2.21 7.66 -11.87
C SER A 199 1.46 8.51 -10.83
N VAL A 200 0.12 8.55 -10.92
CA VAL A 200 -0.71 9.28 -9.95
C VAL A 200 -0.51 8.71 -8.53
N PHE A 201 -0.46 7.38 -8.40
CA PHE A 201 -0.26 6.71 -7.12
C PHE A 201 1.13 7.00 -6.55
N THR A 202 2.18 6.82 -7.35
CA THR A 202 3.55 7.05 -6.89
C THR A 202 3.79 8.53 -6.60
N THR A 203 3.23 9.46 -7.37
CA THR A 203 3.26 10.90 -7.04
C THR A 203 2.68 11.16 -5.65
N ALA A 204 1.50 10.60 -5.35
CA ALA A 204 0.87 10.73 -4.04
C ALA A 204 1.74 10.10 -2.92
N MET A 205 2.27 8.90 -3.14
CA MET A 205 3.14 8.21 -2.18
C MET A 205 4.41 9.01 -1.88
N LEU A 206 5.10 9.48 -2.92
CA LEU A 206 6.31 10.29 -2.79
C LEU A 206 6.03 11.59 -2.03
N SER A 207 4.88 12.24 -2.29
CA SER A 207 4.49 13.44 -1.53
C SER A 207 4.30 13.13 -0.04
N GLY A 208 3.67 12.00 0.29
CA GLY A 208 3.50 11.53 1.66
C GLY A 208 4.83 11.29 2.36
N LEU A 209 5.73 10.53 1.72
CA LEU A 209 7.08 10.23 2.20
C LEU A 209 7.97 11.47 2.35
N LYS A 210 7.74 12.50 1.52
CA LYS A 210 8.43 13.80 1.59
C LYS A 210 7.82 14.75 2.63
N GLY A 211 6.87 14.29 3.44
CA GLY A 211 6.35 15.00 4.61
C GLY A 211 4.96 15.61 4.46
N ALA A 212 4.24 15.32 3.37
CA ALA A 212 2.83 15.71 3.26
C ALA A 212 1.90 14.81 4.09
N ALA A 213 2.31 13.56 4.36
CA ALA A 213 1.59 12.68 5.26
C ALA A 213 1.81 13.13 6.71
N THR A 214 0.75 13.10 7.52
CA THR A 214 0.82 13.42 8.95
C THR A 214 1.75 12.43 9.66
N ALA A 215 2.91 12.90 10.11
CA ALA A 215 3.84 12.08 10.86
C ALA A 215 3.35 11.82 12.29
N ALA A 216 3.69 10.64 12.82
CA ALA A 216 3.53 10.37 14.24
C ALA A 216 4.42 11.28 15.10
N SER A 217 4.07 11.43 16.38
CA SER A 217 4.79 12.29 17.34
C SER A 217 6.24 11.86 17.60
N ASP A 218 6.58 10.63 17.24
CA ASP A 218 7.94 10.07 17.28
C ASP A 218 8.79 10.44 16.04
N GLY A 219 8.23 11.18 15.08
CA GLY A 219 8.92 11.60 13.87
C GLY A 219 9.01 10.51 12.80
N THR A 220 8.13 9.50 12.85
CA THR A 220 8.02 8.46 11.83
C THR A 220 6.75 8.63 10.98
N ILE A 221 6.83 8.18 9.73
CA ILE A 221 5.67 7.95 8.88
C ILE A 221 5.29 6.48 9.07
N ARG A 222 4.05 6.20 9.47
CA ARG A 222 3.54 4.84 9.65
C ARG A 222 2.68 4.42 8.47
N VAL A 223 2.40 3.12 8.39
CA VAL A 223 1.65 2.53 7.27
C VAL A 223 0.34 3.27 6.99
N PHE A 224 -0.46 3.53 8.03
CA PHE A 224 -1.76 4.18 7.85
C PHE A 224 -1.63 5.66 7.49
N ASP A 225 -0.66 6.37 8.04
CA ASP A 225 -0.39 7.77 7.70
C ASP A 225 -0.12 7.90 6.20
N LEU A 226 0.72 6.99 5.68
CA LEU A 226 1.05 6.94 4.26
C LEU A 226 -0.17 6.56 3.41
N PHE A 227 -0.90 5.50 3.78
CA PHE A 227 -2.04 5.04 2.98
C PHE A 227 -3.21 6.04 2.96
N ASN A 228 -3.51 6.68 4.09
CA ASN A 228 -4.56 7.70 4.18
C ASN A 228 -4.23 8.88 3.26
N HIS A 229 -3.00 9.40 3.35
CA HIS A 229 -2.51 10.48 2.47
C HIS A 229 -2.58 10.10 1.00
N VAL A 230 -2.10 8.90 0.64
CA VAL A 230 -2.14 8.38 -0.73
C VAL A 230 -3.57 8.28 -1.24
N SER A 231 -4.46 7.67 -0.46
CA SER A 231 -5.86 7.46 -0.85
C SER A 231 -6.61 8.76 -1.08
N GLU A 232 -6.39 9.75 -0.22
CA GLU A 232 -6.99 11.07 -0.35
C GLU A 232 -6.45 11.81 -1.58
N THR A 233 -5.12 11.86 -1.72
CA THR A 233 -4.45 12.57 -2.82
C THR A 233 -4.82 11.99 -4.19
N VAL A 234 -4.86 10.66 -4.32
CA VAL A 234 -5.26 9.98 -5.56
C VAL A 234 -6.74 10.28 -5.88
N ARG A 235 -7.62 10.20 -4.89
CA ARG A 235 -9.06 10.49 -5.08
C ARG A 235 -9.29 11.93 -5.52
N GLN A 236 -8.52 12.89 -5.01
CA GLN A 236 -8.60 14.29 -5.41
C GLN A 236 -8.02 14.51 -6.81
N SER A 237 -6.94 13.82 -7.17
CA SER A 237 -6.25 13.98 -8.45
C SER A 237 -7.02 13.36 -9.63
N VAL A 238 -7.65 12.21 -9.41
CA VAL A 238 -8.40 11.46 -10.44
C VAL A 238 -9.73 10.92 -9.89
N PRO A 239 -10.70 11.81 -9.57
CA PRO A 239 -11.94 11.43 -8.91
C PRO A 239 -12.69 10.30 -9.65
N GLY A 240 -12.99 9.22 -8.92
CA GLY A 240 -13.76 8.08 -9.42
C GLY A 240 -13.05 7.19 -10.44
N ARG A 241 -11.77 7.44 -10.76
CA ARG A 241 -11.03 6.70 -11.80
C ARG A 241 -10.00 5.71 -11.27
N GLN A 242 -9.45 5.98 -10.09
CA GLN A 242 -8.43 5.14 -9.46
C GLN A 242 -8.61 5.19 -7.93
N HIS A 243 -8.67 4.02 -7.31
CA HIS A 243 -8.80 3.87 -5.87
C HIS A 243 -7.69 2.98 -5.32
N PRO A 244 -6.73 3.53 -4.55
CA PRO A 244 -5.71 2.73 -3.89
C PRO A 244 -6.33 1.68 -2.97
N VAL A 245 -5.72 0.49 -2.96
CA VAL A 245 -6.15 -0.65 -2.15
C VAL A 245 -5.16 -0.89 -1.04
N PHE A 246 -5.67 -1.19 0.15
CA PHE A 246 -4.89 -1.63 1.31
C PHE A 246 -5.34 -3.02 1.74
N LYS A 247 -4.38 -3.93 1.93
CA LYS A 247 -4.58 -5.25 2.53
C LYS A 247 -3.62 -5.50 3.68
N ALA A 248 -4.17 -6.11 4.73
CA ALA A 248 -3.45 -6.75 5.80
C ALA A 248 -4.35 -7.87 6.33
N SER A 249 -3.77 -9.00 6.74
CA SER A 249 -4.53 -10.10 7.36
C SER A 249 -4.48 -10.02 8.88
N ASP A 250 -3.32 -9.68 9.43
CA ASP A 250 -3.09 -9.60 10.88
C ASP A 250 -2.07 -8.49 11.16
N LEU A 251 -2.57 -7.30 11.51
CA LEU A 251 -1.75 -6.11 11.77
C LEU A 251 -2.00 -5.65 13.20
N GLU A 252 -1.17 -6.11 14.11
CA GLU A 252 -1.26 -5.76 15.54
C GLU A 252 -0.85 -4.31 15.80
N GLU A 253 0.06 -3.77 14.98
CA GLU A 253 0.63 -2.43 15.14
C GLU A 253 0.67 -1.65 13.81
N ASN A 254 0.32 -0.36 13.86
CA ASN A 254 0.59 0.59 12.77
C ASN A 254 2.08 0.95 12.77
N PHE A 255 2.91 0.10 12.17
CA PHE A 255 4.36 0.19 12.28
C PHE A 255 4.99 1.31 11.44
N PRO A 256 6.17 1.83 11.82
CA PRO A 256 6.87 2.84 11.04
C PRO A 256 7.43 2.27 9.74
N VAL A 257 7.18 2.98 8.64
CA VAL A 257 7.73 2.70 7.30
C VAL A 257 8.87 3.63 6.93
N ALA A 258 8.99 4.80 7.54
CA ALA A 258 10.08 5.73 7.26
C ALA A 258 10.23 6.74 8.40
N LEU A 259 11.34 7.49 8.41
CA LEU A 259 11.38 8.76 9.12
C LEU A 259 10.56 9.81 8.37
N ALA A 260 9.98 10.75 9.12
CA ALA A 260 9.41 11.97 8.58
C ALA A 260 10.48 13.06 8.54
N LEU A 261 10.68 13.68 7.38
CA LEU A 261 11.58 14.84 7.20
C LEU A 261 12.97 14.66 7.86
N GLY A 262 13.60 13.50 7.66
CA GLY A 262 14.92 13.17 8.18
C GLY A 262 14.97 12.89 9.68
N GLY A 263 13.82 12.60 10.29
CA GLY A 263 13.66 12.41 11.74
C GLY A 263 13.74 13.73 12.50
N THR A 264 13.67 14.86 11.80
CA THR A 264 13.50 16.16 12.43
C THR A 264 12.13 16.12 13.10
N LYS A 265 12.07 16.25 14.42
CA LYS A 265 10.84 16.66 15.10
C LYS A 265 10.50 18.07 14.62
N SER A 266 10.02 18.17 13.39
CA SER A 266 9.40 19.38 12.91
C SER A 266 8.12 19.48 13.70
N ILE A 267 8.14 20.33 14.73
CA ILE A 267 6.97 21.14 15.04
C ILE A 267 6.76 21.94 13.75
N SER A 268 6.09 21.35 12.77
CA SER A 268 5.69 22.08 11.58
C SER A 268 4.89 23.29 12.08
N PRO A 269 5.26 24.52 11.70
CA PRO A 269 4.47 25.68 12.07
C PRO A 269 3.14 25.57 11.33
N GLY A 270 2.09 25.16 12.04
CA GLY A 270 0.71 25.51 11.67
C GLY A 270 -0.18 24.47 10.99
N VAL A 271 -0.08 23.17 11.30
CA VAL A 271 -1.26 22.30 11.20
C VAL A 271 -1.52 21.67 12.57
N ASN A 272 -2.31 22.41 13.36
CA ASN A 272 -2.93 22.06 14.65
C ASN A 272 -2.43 20.80 15.38
N GLN A 273 -1.36 20.93 16.18
CA GLN A 273 -1.07 20.02 17.31
C GLN A 273 -2.14 20.03 18.43
N ARG A 274 -3.31 20.65 18.19
CA ARG A 274 -4.45 20.65 19.12
C ARG A 274 -5.64 19.85 18.62
N HIS A 275 -5.62 19.35 17.38
CA HIS A 275 -6.74 18.62 16.80
C HIS A 275 -6.29 17.20 16.47
N ARG A 276 -6.61 16.23 17.34
CA ARG A 276 -6.49 14.80 16.99
C ARG A 276 -7.62 14.39 16.07
N ASP A 277 -7.38 13.42 15.19
CA ASP A 277 -8.41 12.79 14.35
C ASP A 277 -9.14 11.65 15.10
N LEU A 278 -10.29 11.19 14.57
CA LEU A 278 -11.07 10.10 15.16
C LEU A 278 -10.25 8.82 15.38
N GLU A 279 -9.27 8.53 14.53
CA GLU A 279 -8.38 7.37 14.67
C GLU A 279 -7.53 7.40 15.93
N GLN A 280 -7.31 8.59 16.50
CA GLN A 280 -6.60 8.78 17.76
C GLN A 280 -7.58 8.95 18.93
N ILE A 281 -8.66 9.71 18.71
CA ILE A 281 -9.63 10.01 19.77
C ILE A 281 -10.45 8.77 20.17
N MET A 282 -10.96 8.01 19.19
CA MET A 282 -11.90 6.92 19.49
C MET A 282 -11.26 5.79 20.32
N PRO A 283 -10.03 5.31 20.02
CA PRO A 283 -9.37 4.32 20.88
C PRO A 283 -9.06 4.83 22.29
N ASP A 284 -8.85 6.13 22.47
CA ASP A 284 -8.57 6.71 23.80
C ASP A 284 -9.85 6.80 24.65
N LEU A 285 -10.99 7.12 24.02
CA LEU A 285 -12.29 7.22 24.67
C LEU A 285 -12.98 5.87 24.85
N PHE A 286 -12.73 4.93 23.94
CA PHE A 286 -13.37 3.62 23.84
C PHE A 286 -12.30 2.53 23.64
N PRO A 287 -11.48 2.23 24.66
CA PRO A 287 -10.28 1.39 24.51
C PRO A 287 -10.58 -0.07 24.19
N LEU A 288 -11.81 -0.56 24.44
CA LEU A 288 -12.21 -1.93 24.09
C LEU A 288 -12.64 -2.08 22.62
N GLY A 289 -12.63 -1.00 21.84
CA GLY A 289 -12.95 -1.02 20.41
C GLY A 289 -14.31 -0.42 20.07
N PRO A 290 -14.77 -0.54 18.82
CA PRO A 290 -16.03 0.06 18.33
C PRO A 290 -17.28 -0.52 19.00
N THR A 291 -17.18 -1.68 19.67
CA THR A 291 -18.28 -2.25 20.46
C THR A 291 -18.31 -1.78 21.91
N ASP A 292 -17.31 -1.02 22.35
CA ASP A 292 -17.25 -0.47 23.70
C ASP A 292 -18.44 0.47 23.94
N GLN A 293 -19.21 0.21 25.00
CA GLN A 293 -20.43 0.97 25.34
C GLN A 293 -21.40 1.12 24.16
N ASP A 294 -21.45 0.10 23.28
CA ASP A 294 -22.29 0.06 22.09
C ASP A 294 -22.15 1.30 21.20
N ILE A 295 -21.01 2.01 21.24
CA ILE A 295 -20.80 3.29 20.54
C ILE A 295 -21.07 3.19 19.04
N TRP A 296 -20.65 2.10 18.40
CA TRP A 296 -20.92 1.85 16.99
C TRP A 296 -22.43 1.73 16.70
N LEU A 297 -23.16 1.01 17.54
CA LEU A 297 -24.61 0.83 17.39
C LEU A 297 -25.35 2.15 17.65
N ARG A 298 -24.96 2.90 18.69
CA ARG A 298 -25.51 4.23 19.03
C ARG A 298 -25.33 5.24 17.91
N ALA A 299 -24.21 5.15 17.19
CA ALA A 299 -23.95 5.97 16.01
C ALA A 299 -24.73 5.53 14.75
N GLY A 300 -25.63 4.54 14.85
CA GLY A 300 -26.42 4.01 13.73
C GLY A 300 -25.71 2.90 12.94
N GLY A 301 -24.64 2.35 13.49
CA GLY A 301 -23.84 1.30 12.87
C GLY A 301 -24.40 -0.09 13.12
N ASP A 302 -24.11 -0.99 12.19
CA ASP A 302 -24.43 -2.41 12.27
C ASP A 302 -23.19 -3.18 12.74
N VAL A 303 -23.25 -3.72 13.96
CA VAL A 303 -22.14 -4.46 14.59
C VAL A 303 -21.76 -5.70 13.79
N SER A 304 -22.70 -6.32 13.07
CA SER A 304 -22.42 -7.51 12.25
C SER A 304 -21.45 -7.23 11.08
N ARG A 305 -21.30 -5.95 10.71
CA ARG A 305 -20.38 -5.51 9.65
C ARG A 305 -18.98 -5.20 10.17
N LEU A 306 -18.78 -5.19 11.49
CA LEU A 306 -17.47 -4.95 12.09
C LEU A 306 -16.57 -6.17 11.97
N ARG A 307 -15.28 -5.92 11.75
CA ARG A 307 -14.23 -6.93 11.88
C ARG A 307 -13.59 -6.80 13.27
N LEU A 308 -13.98 -7.68 14.17
CA LEU A 308 -13.53 -7.66 15.58
C LEU A 308 -12.34 -8.59 15.80
N SER A 309 -11.22 -8.28 15.15
CA SER A 309 -9.95 -9.01 15.31
C SER A 309 -8.89 -8.09 15.92
N GLY A 310 -8.05 -8.62 16.80
CA GLY A 310 -7.00 -7.86 17.47
C GLY A 310 -7.50 -6.99 18.63
N ASN A 311 -6.64 -6.06 19.08
CA ASN A 311 -6.94 -5.15 20.19
C ASN A 311 -7.93 -4.03 19.80
N GLY A 312 -8.52 -3.33 20.77
CA GLY A 312 -9.55 -2.31 20.52
C GLY A 312 -9.12 -1.20 19.57
N ARG A 313 -7.82 -0.85 19.55
CA ARG A 313 -7.27 0.12 18.59
C ARG A 313 -7.28 -0.41 17.15
N ALA A 314 -6.88 -1.66 16.94
CA ALA A 314 -6.97 -2.32 15.64
C ALA A 314 -8.42 -2.45 15.16
N GLN A 315 -9.36 -2.72 16.08
CA GLN A 315 -10.79 -2.78 15.76
C GLN A 315 -11.36 -1.41 15.38
N TRP A 316 -11.00 -0.34 16.10
CA TRP A 316 -11.39 1.04 15.76
C TRP A 316 -10.90 1.46 14.39
N PHE A 317 -9.67 1.08 14.06
CA PHE A 317 -9.11 1.33 12.75
C PHE A 317 -9.94 0.66 11.64
N ALA A 318 -10.23 -0.64 11.78
CA ALA A 318 -11.07 -1.37 10.83
C ALA A 318 -12.47 -0.75 10.70
N ALA A 319 -13.03 -0.26 11.81
CA ALA A 319 -14.34 0.38 11.87
C ALA A 319 -14.36 1.74 11.18
N LEU A 320 -13.42 2.65 11.47
CA LEU A 320 -13.36 3.97 10.83
C LEU A 320 -13.13 3.86 9.32
N ARG A 321 -12.33 2.88 8.88
CA ARG A 321 -12.18 2.57 7.46
C ARG A 321 -13.50 2.11 6.83
N LEU A 322 -14.29 1.30 7.53
CA LEU A 322 -15.59 0.85 7.06
C LEU A 322 -16.53 2.04 6.76
N ILE A 323 -16.52 3.08 7.61
CA ILE A 323 -17.25 4.34 7.35
C ILE A 323 -16.72 5.05 6.10
N SER A 324 -15.41 5.19 5.92
CA SER A 324 -14.82 5.89 4.77
C SER A 324 -15.12 5.25 3.41
N LEU A 325 -15.47 3.96 3.43
CA LEU A 325 -15.88 3.17 2.27
C LEU A 325 -17.40 3.15 2.08
N GLY A 326 -18.16 3.91 2.88
CA GLY A 326 -19.62 3.95 2.85
C GLY A 326 -20.29 2.69 3.43
N GLY A 327 -19.57 1.90 4.21
CA GLY A 327 -20.06 0.70 4.88
C GLY A 327 -20.39 0.94 6.36
N GLY A 328 -20.81 -0.12 7.05
CA GLY A 328 -21.04 -0.07 8.50
C GLY A 328 -22.48 0.17 8.92
N GLY A 329 -23.44 0.23 8.00
CA GLY A 329 -24.86 0.43 8.31
C GLY A 329 -25.30 1.84 7.92
N SER A 330 -26.04 2.52 8.81
CA SER A 330 -26.46 3.92 8.63
C SER A 330 -25.51 4.91 9.32
N ILE A 331 -24.39 4.43 9.84
CA ILE A 331 -23.37 5.22 10.52
C ILE A 331 -22.62 6.14 9.55
N SER A 332 -22.37 7.38 9.97
CA SER A 332 -21.49 8.34 9.31
C SER A 332 -20.40 8.82 10.26
N ARG A 333 -19.44 9.57 9.73
CA ARG A 333 -18.44 10.26 10.55
C ARG A 333 -19.12 11.21 11.54
N GLU A 334 -20.14 11.97 11.10
CA GLU A 334 -20.86 12.89 11.98
C GLU A 334 -21.66 12.16 13.05
N SER A 335 -22.38 11.08 12.70
CA SER A 335 -23.18 10.34 13.69
C SER A 335 -22.31 9.65 14.74
N LEU A 336 -21.10 9.23 14.38
CA LEU A 336 -20.12 8.70 15.34
C LEU A 336 -19.56 9.78 16.27
N ILE A 337 -19.29 10.97 15.76
CA ILE A 337 -18.89 12.13 16.57
C ILE A 337 -20.00 12.52 17.54
N ASP A 338 -21.24 12.59 17.06
CA ASP A 338 -22.40 12.95 17.88
C ASP A 338 -22.63 11.92 19.00
N ALA A 339 -22.59 10.62 18.69
CA ALA A 339 -22.72 9.57 19.70
C ALA A 339 -21.56 9.59 20.73
N ALA A 340 -20.35 9.95 20.32
CA ALA A 340 -19.22 10.10 21.24
C ALA A 340 -19.35 11.38 22.11
N LEU A 341 -19.92 12.46 21.57
CA LEU A 341 -20.19 13.70 22.30
C LEU A 341 -21.33 13.56 23.30
N ASP A 342 -22.30 12.66 23.08
CA ASP A 342 -23.32 12.32 24.08
C ASP A 342 -22.70 11.75 25.37
N GLU A 343 -21.66 10.91 25.23
CA GLU A 343 -20.92 10.34 26.36
C GLU A 343 -19.89 11.32 26.94
N PHE A 344 -19.22 12.09 26.07
CA PHE A 344 -18.16 13.01 26.43
C PHE A 344 -18.47 14.47 26.02
N PRO A 345 -19.50 15.10 26.61
CA PRO A 345 -20.04 16.39 26.16
C PRO A 345 -19.08 17.57 26.38
N ALA A 346 -18.00 17.39 27.14
CA ALA A 346 -16.97 18.40 27.35
C ALA A 346 -15.72 18.20 26.46
N HIS A 347 -15.67 17.15 25.63
CA HIS A 347 -14.48 16.80 24.85
C HIS A 347 -14.23 17.79 23.71
N ARG A 348 -13.26 18.70 23.93
CA ARG A 348 -13.01 19.84 23.04
C ARG A 348 -12.59 19.43 21.63
N GLU A 349 -11.82 18.36 21.50
CA GLU A 349 -11.32 17.91 20.21
C GLU A 349 -12.41 17.24 19.37
N LEU A 350 -13.36 16.51 19.99
CA LEU A 350 -14.51 15.96 19.27
C LEU A 350 -15.43 17.06 18.76
N LYS A 351 -15.64 18.11 19.56
CA LYS A 351 -16.41 19.30 19.14
C LYS A 351 -15.78 20.04 17.97
N ALA A 352 -14.46 19.97 17.83
CA ALA A 352 -13.73 20.61 16.73
C ALA A 352 -13.78 19.79 15.43
N LEU A 353 -14.13 18.50 15.51
CA LEU A 353 -14.26 17.58 14.38
C LEU A 353 -15.68 17.47 13.83
N ARG A 354 -16.68 17.96 14.58
CA ARG A 354 -18.10 18.00 14.20
C ARG A 354 -18.35 19.05 13.13
#